data_AF-A0A5C8DDY0-F1
#
_entry.id   AF-A0A5C8DDY0-F1
#
_cell.length_a   1.000
_cell.length_b   1.000
_cell.length_c   1.000
_cell.angle_alpha   90.00
_cell.angle_beta   90.00
_cell.angle_gamma   90.00
#
_symmetry.space_group_name_H-M   'P 1'
#
loop_
_entity.id
_entity.type
_entity.pdbx_description
1 polymer ?
#
loop_
_entity_poly.entity_id
_entity_poly.type
_entity_poly.pdbx_seq_one_letter_code
_entity_poly.pdbx_strand_id
1 'polypeptide(L)'
;MENYPISLSGTPEEKPEAGLQPDIIYPPKYEKKKKAGSAWLQSAVSLAAYLLLGYYIFNSYKMLLVITAIVLLHELGHFFAMKYYRYRDLGIFFIPLLGAYVSGSKREVSQKQSAVILLAGPLPGMLLGIGFLLLEKYTQQSYYPFNIALSQIAVFLILLNLINLLPVYPLDGGQLLNRVFLDEEGLISKIFIFISIALMCWAAWQINYVLLIFPLMMILRLRGDSQMNNLDKRIEESGINADTSYEELPDEDYWKMRTILIEEHPDFKNIDQGPPYSYSDKEEKIMTTIQSLLHRHLIQDVSVPGKIFIMLIWVAALASPWLVEMDLSFFNRFSR
;
A
#
# COMPACT_ATOMS: atom_id res chain seq x y z
N MET A 1 87.22 17.98 49.18
CA MET A 1 86.00 17.36 49.73
C MET A 1 84.89 18.36 49.48
N GLU A 2 84.12 18.15 48.43
CA GLU A 2 83.16 19.13 47.92
C GLU A 2 81.80 18.44 47.78
N ASN A 3 80.81 18.97 48.51
CA ASN A 3 79.46 18.44 48.65
C ASN A 3 78.65 18.71 47.37
N TYR A 4 78.04 17.67 46.79
CA TYR A 4 76.97 17.80 45.79
C TYR A 4 75.61 17.50 46.44
N PRO A 5 74.55 18.29 46.16
CA PRO A 5 73.20 17.98 46.60
C PRO A 5 72.49 17.03 45.63
N ILE A 6 71.65 16.16 46.19
CA ILE A 6 70.77 15.22 45.48
C ILE A 6 69.55 15.99 44.97
N SER A 7 69.26 15.90 43.67
CA SER A 7 68.02 16.39 43.04
C SER A 7 67.17 15.20 42.62
N LEU A 8 65.97 15.10 43.21
CA LEU A 8 64.89 14.20 42.81
C LEU A 8 64.03 14.91 41.76
N SER A 9 64.01 14.41 40.52
CA SER A 9 62.98 14.77 39.55
C SER A 9 62.58 13.55 38.71
N GLY A 10 61.61 12.79 39.22
CA GLY A 10 60.81 11.88 38.41
C GLY A 10 59.60 12.64 37.89
N THR A 11 59.56 12.92 36.59
CA THR A 11 58.34 13.31 35.88
C THR A 11 57.53 12.03 35.60
N PRO A 12 56.23 11.98 35.91
CA PRO A 12 55.39 10.84 35.52
C PRO A 12 55.24 10.82 33.98
N GLU A 13 55.42 9.65 33.38
CA GLU A 13 55.10 9.39 31.97
C GLU A 13 53.64 9.80 31.68
N GLU A 14 53.45 10.75 30.77
CA GLU A 14 52.16 11.08 30.18
C GLU A 14 51.61 9.85 29.44
N LYS A 15 50.46 9.37 29.90
CA LYS A 15 49.65 8.42 29.12
C LYS A 15 49.23 9.11 27.81
N PRO A 16 49.26 8.41 26.66
CA PRO A 16 48.78 8.98 25.40
C PRO A 16 47.31 9.34 25.54
N GLU A 17 46.99 10.62 25.32
CA GLU A 17 45.62 11.12 25.21
C GLU A 17 44.88 10.31 24.15
N ALA A 18 43.78 9.68 24.54
CA ALA A 18 42.85 9.08 23.61
C ALA A 18 42.35 10.20 22.68
N GLY A 19 42.69 10.12 21.39
CA GLY A 19 42.29 11.10 20.40
C GLY A 19 40.79 11.35 20.45
N LEU A 20 40.41 12.57 20.83
CA LEU A 20 39.06 13.10 20.66
C LEU A 20 38.73 13.00 19.16
N GLN A 21 37.78 12.12 18.82
CA GLN A 21 37.13 12.18 17.52
C GLN A 21 36.50 13.58 17.41
N PRO A 22 36.70 14.33 16.32
CA PRO A 22 36.10 15.65 16.18
C PRO A 22 34.58 15.52 16.32
N ASP A 23 33.95 16.34 17.18
CA ASP A 23 32.50 16.36 17.35
C ASP A 23 31.84 16.58 15.98
N ILE A 24 31.26 15.52 15.43
CA ILE A 24 30.56 15.56 14.16
C ILE A 24 29.25 16.31 14.40
N ILE A 25 29.15 17.54 13.91
CA ILE A 25 27.92 18.34 14.00
C ILE A 25 26.99 17.91 12.87
N TYR A 26 25.86 17.30 13.22
CA TYR A 26 24.79 16.98 12.29
C TYR A 26 23.88 18.21 12.07
N PRO A 27 23.67 18.64 10.81
CA PRO A 27 22.64 19.64 10.51
C PRO A 27 21.24 19.13 10.90
N PRO A 28 20.23 20.02 11.02
CA PRO A 28 18.86 19.57 11.22
C PRO A 28 18.41 18.63 10.09
N LYS A 29 17.49 17.70 10.39
CA LYS A 29 16.88 16.84 9.37
C LYS A 29 16.04 17.66 8.38
N TYR A 30 15.87 17.12 7.17
CA TYR A 30 15.16 17.84 6.11
C TYR A 30 13.67 18.02 6.42
N GLU A 31 13.18 19.25 6.38
CA GLU A 31 11.75 19.56 6.50
C GLU A 31 11.09 19.73 5.13
N LYS A 32 10.01 18.98 4.89
CA LYS A 32 9.24 19.10 3.65
C LYS A 32 8.58 20.47 3.57
N LYS A 33 8.94 21.27 2.57
CA LYS A 33 8.12 22.41 2.17
C LYS A 33 6.76 21.88 1.71
N LYS A 34 5.67 22.30 2.35
CA LYS A 34 4.30 21.97 1.92
C LYS A 34 4.09 22.45 0.48
N LYS A 35 4.32 21.57 -0.50
CA LYS A 35 3.95 21.84 -1.89
C LYS A 35 2.43 21.87 -1.95
N ALA A 36 1.88 23.05 -2.23
CA ALA A 36 0.46 23.23 -2.56
C ALA A 36 0.13 22.68 -3.96
N GLY A 37 0.67 21.51 -4.31
CA GLY A 37 0.16 20.70 -5.41
C GLY A 37 -1.05 19.98 -4.87
N SER A 38 -2.23 20.48 -5.17
CA SER A 38 -3.41 20.02 -4.49
C SER A 38 -3.73 18.57 -4.91
N ALA A 39 -3.75 17.63 -3.96
CA ALA A 39 -4.09 16.22 -4.23
C ALA A 39 -5.36 16.09 -5.08
N TRP A 40 -6.33 17.00 -4.93
CA TRP A 40 -7.53 17.06 -5.76
C TRP A 40 -7.26 17.24 -7.25
N LEU A 41 -6.24 18.02 -7.63
CA LEU A 41 -5.85 18.23 -9.03
C LEU A 41 -5.25 16.95 -9.62
N GLN A 42 -4.40 16.25 -8.86
CA GLN A 42 -3.85 14.96 -9.30
C GLN A 42 -4.96 13.91 -9.45
N SER A 43 -5.88 13.83 -8.49
CA SER A 43 -7.07 12.97 -8.60
C SER A 43 -7.91 13.33 -9.83
N ALA A 44 -8.16 14.62 -10.09
CA ALA A 44 -8.94 15.08 -11.23
C ALA A 44 -8.27 14.75 -12.58
N VAL A 45 -6.95 14.97 -12.68
CA VAL A 45 -6.17 14.61 -13.88
C VAL A 45 -6.19 13.09 -14.10
N SER A 46 -6.03 12.31 -13.04
CA SER A 46 -6.07 10.85 -13.12
C SER A 46 -7.44 10.32 -13.56
N LEU A 47 -8.53 10.93 -13.05
CA LEU A 47 -9.90 10.60 -13.45
C LEU A 47 -10.16 10.98 -14.92
N ALA A 48 -9.69 12.14 -15.36
CA ALA A 48 -9.83 12.55 -16.76
C ALA A 48 -9.11 11.57 -17.69
N ALA A 49 -7.88 11.17 -17.37
CA ALA A 49 -7.13 10.17 -18.15
C ALA A 49 -7.85 8.81 -18.16
N TYR A 50 -8.38 8.36 -17.01
CA TYR A 50 -9.17 7.14 -16.90
C TYR A 50 -10.41 7.17 -17.80
N LEU A 51 -11.18 8.27 -17.77
CA LEU A 51 -12.39 8.41 -18.58
C LEU A 51 -12.10 8.50 -20.08
N LEU A 52 -11.06 9.25 -20.48
CA LEU A 52 -10.69 9.38 -21.89
C LEU A 52 -10.25 8.04 -22.49
N LEU A 53 -9.36 7.32 -21.80
CA LEU A 53 -8.88 6.01 -22.26
C LEU A 53 -9.99 4.95 -22.17
N GLY A 54 -10.81 4.98 -21.12
CA GLY A 54 -11.95 4.09 -20.96
C GLY A 54 -12.97 4.25 -22.09
N TYR A 55 -13.29 5.49 -22.50
CA TYR A 55 -14.24 5.74 -23.58
C TYR A 55 -13.77 5.13 -24.91
N TYR A 56 -12.46 5.22 -25.20
CA TYR A 56 -11.87 4.63 -26.41
C TYR A 56 -12.00 3.10 -26.46
N ILE A 57 -12.02 2.42 -25.31
CA ILE A 57 -12.14 0.95 -25.24
C ILE A 57 -13.60 0.50 -25.23
N PHE A 58 -14.43 1.09 -24.37
CA PHE A 58 -15.79 0.60 -24.15
C PHE A 58 -16.80 1.08 -25.21
N ASN A 59 -16.49 2.13 -25.98
CA ASN A 59 -17.37 2.76 -26.98
C ASN A 59 -18.79 3.09 -26.46
N SER A 60 -18.98 3.15 -25.14
CA SER A 60 -20.25 3.42 -24.47
C SER A 60 -20.00 4.25 -23.21
N TYR A 61 -20.27 5.55 -23.31
CA TYR A 61 -20.09 6.48 -22.19
C TYR A 61 -21.00 6.12 -20.99
N LYS A 62 -22.21 5.59 -21.25
CA LYS A 62 -23.13 5.20 -20.17
C LYS A 62 -22.58 4.05 -19.34
N MET A 63 -22.05 3.03 -20.02
CA MET A 63 -21.45 1.87 -19.36
C MET A 63 -20.19 2.27 -18.60
N LEU A 64 -19.36 3.12 -19.20
CA LEU A 64 -18.19 3.68 -18.55
C LEU A 64 -18.56 4.43 -17.26
N LEU A 65 -19.59 5.29 -17.28
CA LEU A 65 -20.05 6.01 -16.09
C LEU A 65 -20.56 5.06 -15.00
N VAL A 66 -21.29 4.00 -15.36
CA VAL A 66 -21.74 2.99 -14.39
C VAL A 66 -20.56 2.26 -13.75
N ILE A 67 -19.62 1.76 -14.54
CA ILE A 67 -18.41 1.10 -14.01
C ILE A 67 -17.63 2.06 -13.11
N THR A 68 -17.44 3.31 -13.56
CA THR A 68 -16.74 4.35 -12.80
C THR A 68 -17.44 4.60 -11.46
N ALA A 69 -18.76 4.68 -11.44
CA ALA A 69 -19.53 4.87 -10.22
C ALA A 69 -19.40 3.68 -9.25
N ILE A 70 -19.37 2.45 -9.77
CA ILE A 70 -19.17 1.24 -8.96
C ILE A 70 -17.77 1.22 -8.34
N VAL A 71 -16.73 1.53 -9.13
CA VAL A 71 -15.35 1.64 -8.65
C VAL A 71 -15.23 2.76 -7.62
N LEU A 72 -15.86 3.91 -7.86
CA LEU A 72 -15.88 5.01 -6.89
C LEU A 72 -16.55 4.61 -5.58
N LEU A 73 -17.70 3.94 -5.63
CA LEU A 73 -18.39 3.45 -4.45
C LEU A 73 -17.49 2.50 -3.64
N HIS A 74 -16.78 1.62 -4.33
CA HIS A 74 -15.82 0.69 -3.74
C HIS A 74 -14.66 1.44 -3.06
N GLU A 75 -13.97 2.33 -3.76
CA GLU A 75 -12.86 3.09 -3.17
C GLU A 75 -13.31 4.01 -2.03
N LEU A 76 -14.52 4.59 -2.12
CA LEU A 76 -15.08 5.40 -1.05
C LEU A 76 -15.28 4.56 0.23
N GLY A 77 -15.64 3.29 0.09
CA GLY A 77 -15.69 2.33 1.19
C GLY A 77 -14.35 2.22 1.94
N HIS A 78 -13.27 1.98 1.20
CA HIS A 78 -11.91 1.98 1.76
C HIS A 78 -11.55 3.33 2.39
N PHE A 79 -11.82 4.43 1.67
CA PHE A 79 -11.51 5.78 2.11
C PHE A 79 -12.18 6.12 3.44
N PHE A 80 -13.48 5.85 3.59
CA PHE A 80 -14.20 6.13 4.82
C PHE A 80 -13.72 5.24 5.97
N ALA A 81 -13.42 3.96 5.72
CA ALA A 81 -12.85 3.08 6.74
C ALA A 81 -11.46 3.55 7.20
N MET A 82 -10.58 3.92 6.26
CA MET A 82 -9.26 4.47 6.58
C MET A 82 -9.37 5.79 7.36
N LYS A 83 -10.30 6.67 6.96
CA LYS A 83 -10.60 7.93 7.67
C LYS A 83 -11.09 7.68 9.10
N TYR A 84 -11.98 6.71 9.28
CA TYR A 84 -12.47 6.30 10.60
C TYR A 84 -11.31 5.82 11.50
N TYR A 85 -10.38 5.06 10.95
CA TYR A 85 -9.17 4.59 11.65
C TYR A 85 -8.01 5.59 11.69
N ARG A 86 -8.26 6.86 11.35
CA ARG A 86 -7.33 8.00 11.46
C ARG A 86 -6.05 7.85 10.62
N TYR A 87 -6.16 7.26 9.44
CA TYR A 87 -5.09 7.34 8.44
C TYR A 87 -4.85 8.81 8.02
N ARG A 88 -3.60 9.16 7.74
CA ARG A 88 -3.17 10.47 7.24
C ARG A 88 -2.93 10.40 5.72
N ASP A 89 -2.82 11.57 5.10
CA ASP A 89 -2.50 11.71 3.67
C ASP A 89 -3.43 10.94 2.74
N LEU A 90 -4.73 10.94 3.08
CA LEU A 90 -5.74 10.22 2.32
C LEU A 90 -5.96 10.84 0.94
N GLY A 91 -5.92 10.00 -0.09
CA GLY A 91 -6.16 10.38 -1.48
C GLY A 91 -6.78 9.24 -2.27
N ILE A 92 -7.56 9.57 -3.29
CA ILE A 92 -8.11 8.60 -4.24
C ILE A 92 -7.48 8.90 -5.60
N PHE A 93 -6.90 7.88 -6.23
CA PHE A 93 -6.23 8.01 -7.51
C PHE A 93 -6.80 7.00 -8.50
N PHE A 94 -7.07 7.45 -9.71
CA PHE A 94 -7.54 6.57 -10.78
C PHE A 94 -6.34 6.11 -11.61
N ILE A 95 -6.23 4.80 -11.82
CA ILE A 95 -5.24 4.23 -12.70
C ILE A 95 -5.94 3.92 -14.02
N PRO A 96 -5.59 4.60 -15.12
CA PRO A 96 -6.25 4.38 -16.40
C PRO A 96 -6.27 2.90 -16.78
N LEU A 97 -7.42 2.43 -17.23
CA LEU A 97 -7.69 1.05 -17.68
C LEU A 97 -7.63 -0.03 -16.58
N LEU A 98 -7.22 0.32 -15.36
CA LEU A 98 -7.00 -0.65 -14.28
C LEU A 98 -8.03 -0.48 -13.16
N GLY A 99 -8.39 0.75 -12.80
CA GLY A 99 -9.36 1.02 -11.74
C GLY A 99 -9.01 2.29 -10.96
N ALA A 100 -9.18 2.23 -9.66
CA ALA A 100 -8.75 3.27 -8.73
C ALA A 100 -8.11 2.63 -7.50
N TYR A 101 -7.46 3.43 -6.67
CA TYR A 101 -6.99 3.00 -5.36
C TYR A 101 -7.02 4.16 -4.36
N VAL A 102 -7.20 3.83 -3.09
CA VAL A 102 -7.03 4.76 -1.98
C VAL A 102 -5.60 4.69 -1.43
N SER A 103 -4.93 5.84 -1.36
CA SER A 103 -3.68 5.98 -0.61
C SER A 103 -3.95 6.45 0.80
N GLY A 104 -3.16 5.97 1.76
CA GLY A 104 -3.15 6.49 3.12
C GLY A 104 -1.94 6.01 3.89
N SER A 105 -1.52 6.78 4.88
CA SER A 105 -0.40 6.44 5.76
C SER A 105 -0.89 6.26 7.20
N LYS A 106 -0.46 5.18 7.84
CA LYS A 106 -0.63 4.94 9.28
C LYS A 106 0.54 4.11 9.78
N ARG A 107 1.07 4.47 10.96
CA ARG A 107 2.24 3.83 11.56
C ARG A 107 1.91 2.42 12.07
N GLU A 108 0.86 2.30 12.86
CA GLU A 108 0.40 1.01 13.36
C GLU A 108 -0.94 0.64 12.74
N VAL A 109 -0.98 -0.53 12.12
CA VAL A 109 -2.20 -1.06 11.52
C VAL A 109 -2.54 -2.36 12.22
N SER A 110 -3.76 -2.49 12.75
CA SER A 110 -4.18 -3.77 13.34
C SER A 110 -4.80 -4.70 12.30
N GLN A 111 -4.75 -6.02 12.53
CA GLN A 111 -5.42 -7.00 11.68
C GLN A 111 -6.93 -6.76 11.61
N LYS A 112 -7.57 -6.40 12.73
CA LYS A 112 -9.00 -6.04 12.74
C LYS A 112 -9.28 -4.84 11.84
N GLN A 113 -8.45 -3.79 11.95
CA GLN A 113 -8.59 -2.58 11.14
C GLN A 113 -8.41 -2.91 9.66
N SER A 114 -7.40 -3.72 9.31
CA SER A 114 -7.16 -4.18 7.95
C SER A 114 -8.35 -4.95 7.40
N ALA A 115 -8.91 -5.87 8.18
CA ALA A 115 -10.08 -6.65 7.76
C ALA A 115 -11.30 -5.75 7.47
N VAL A 116 -11.58 -4.79 8.35
CA VAL A 116 -12.68 -3.85 8.16
C VAL A 116 -12.44 -2.97 6.94
N ILE A 117 -11.23 -2.42 6.75
CA ILE A 117 -10.90 -1.60 5.59
C ILE A 117 -11.06 -2.39 4.30
N LEU A 118 -10.51 -3.60 4.23
CA LEU A 118 -10.54 -4.44 3.02
C LEU A 118 -11.95 -4.92 2.68
N LEU A 119 -12.83 -5.13 3.67
CA LEU A 119 -14.23 -5.48 3.43
C LEU A 119 -15.11 -4.25 3.16
N ALA A 120 -14.72 -3.06 3.62
CA ALA A 120 -15.50 -1.83 3.46
C ALA A 120 -15.60 -1.37 2.01
N GLY A 121 -14.65 -1.72 1.14
CA GLY A 121 -14.75 -1.46 -0.29
C GLY A 121 -15.79 -2.36 -0.98
N PRO A 122 -15.64 -3.69 -0.95
CA PRO A 122 -16.50 -4.59 -1.70
C PRO A 122 -17.93 -4.72 -1.14
N LEU A 123 -18.10 -4.79 0.18
CA LEU A 123 -19.40 -5.13 0.77
C LEU A 123 -20.53 -4.14 0.44
N PRO A 124 -20.33 -2.80 0.50
CA PRO A 124 -21.40 -1.86 0.17
C PRO A 124 -21.93 -2.03 -1.26
N GLY A 125 -21.04 -2.23 -2.23
CA GLY A 125 -21.43 -2.45 -3.62
C GLY A 125 -22.19 -3.77 -3.80
N MET A 126 -21.75 -4.85 -3.13
CA MET A 126 -22.45 -6.13 -3.16
C MET A 126 -23.85 -6.04 -2.55
N LEU A 127 -23.97 -5.44 -1.36
CA LEU A 127 -25.26 -5.27 -0.68
C LEU A 127 -26.24 -4.43 -1.52
N LEU A 128 -25.74 -3.38 -2.17
CA LEU A 128 -26.54 -2.55 -3.07
C LEU A 128 -27.04 -3.35 -4.28
N GLY A 129 -26.15 -4.11 -4.93
CA GLY A 129 -26.52 -4.96 -6.06
C GLY A 129 -27.53 -6.03 -5.67
N ILE A 130 -27.33 -6.72 -4.54
CA ILE A 130 -28.29 -7.68 -4.00
C ILE A 130 -29.65 -7.01 -3.75
N GLY A 131 -29.65 -5.83 -3.13
CA GLY A 131 -30.86 -5.05 -2.87
C GLY A 131 -31.63 -4.71 -4.15
N PHE A 132 -30.93 -4.36 -5.23
CA PHE A 132 -31.54 -4.09 -6.53
C PHE A 132 -32.16 -5.32 -7.19
N LEU A 133 -31.48 -6.48 -7.13
CA LEU A 133 -32.06 -7.73 -7.64
C LEU A 133 -33.30 -8.15 -6.85
N LEU A 134 -33.26 -8.04 -5.52
CA LEU A 134 -34.41 -8.33 -4.67
C LEU A 134 -35.56 -7.35 -4.95
N LEU A 135 -35.27 -6.06 -5.15
CA LEU A 135 -36.29 -5.06 -5.47
C LEU A 135 -37.04 -5.41 -6.77
N GLU A 136 -36.35 -5.73 -7.85
CA GLU A 136 -37.00 -6.15 -9.11
C GLU A 136 -37.78 -7.46 -8.93
N LYS A 137 -37.22 -8.43 -8.18
CA LYS A 137 -37.88 -9.71 -7.88
C LYS A 137 -39.17 -9.53 -7.09
N TYR A 138 -39.21 -8.64 -6.10
CA TYR A 138 -40.42 -8.44 -5.27
C TYR A 138 -41.44 -7.52 -5.91
N THR A 139 -41.00 -6.49 -6.64
CA THR A 139 -41.92 -5.55 -7.30
C THR A 139 -42.46 -6.08 -8.63
N GLN A 140 -41.83 -7.11 -9.21
CA GLN A 140 -42.16 -7.64 -10.54
C GLN A 140 -42.13 -6.55 -11.63
N GLN A 141 -41.33 -5.51 -11.40
CA GLN A 141 -41.16 -4.36 -12.27
C GLN A 141 -39.70 -4.22 -12.66
N SER A 142 -39.46 -3.97 -13.95
CA SER A 142 -38.13 -3.63 -14.46
C SER A 142 -37.91 -2.13 -14.38
N TYR A 143 -36.75 -1.72 -13.86
CA TYR A 143 -36.34 -0.32 -13.79
C TYR A 143 -35.21 -0.06 -14.76
N TYR A 144 -35.20 1.14 -15.36
CA TYR A 144 -34.21 1.52 -16.37
C TYR A 144 -33.53 2.86 -16.08
N PRO A 145 -32.85 3.00 -14.93
CA PRO A 145 -32.06 4.21 -14.67
C PRO A 145 -31.05 4.44 -15.79
N PHE A 146 -31.04 5.66 -16.35
CA PHE A 146 -30.15 6.04 -17.47
C PHE A 146 -30.28 5.17 -18.74
N ASN A 147 -31.42 4.51 -18.92
CA ASN A 147 -31.71 3.53 -19.98
C ASN A 147 -30.85 2.25 -19.89
N ILE A 148 -30.40 1.89 -18.68
CA ILE A 148 -29.73 0.62 -18.39
C ILE A 148 -30.62 -0.15 -17.42
N ALA A 149 -30.84 -1.44 -17.67
CA ALA A 149 -31.64 -2.27 -16.77
C ALA A 149 -31.02 -2.27 -15.36
N LEU A 150 -31.83 -2.09 -14.32
CA LEU A 150 -31.35 -2.06 -12.94
C LEU A 150 -30.72 -3.40 -12.55
N SER A 151 -31.27 -4.53 -12.99
CA SER A 151 -30.65 -5.86 -12.88
C SER A 151 -29.26 -5.92 -13.50
N GLN A 152 -29.02 -5.25 -14.63
CA GLN A 152 -27.69 -5.21 -15.25
C GLN A 152 -26.70 -4.43 -14.38
N ILE A 153 -27.11 -3.28 -13.82
CA ILE A 153 -26.30 -2.51 -12.87
C ILE A 153 -26.01 -3.34 -11.62
N ALA A 154 -27.01 -4.05 -11.11
CA ALA A 154 -26.91 -4.91 -9.95
C ALA A 154 -25.90 -6.06 -10.15
N VAL A 155 -25.94 -6.71 -11.32
CA VAL A 155 -24.95 -7.74 -11.70
C VAL A 155 -23.55 -7.15 -11.74
N PHE A 156 -23.34 -5.95 -12.31
CA PHE A 156 -22.00 -5.32 -12.30
C PHE A 156 -21.54 -4.93 -10.90
N LEU A 157 -22.44 -4.43 -10.05
CA LEU A 157 -22.17 -4.14 -8.64
C LEU A 157 -21.67 -5.39 -7.92
N ILE A 158 -22.38 -6.52 -8.06
CA ILE A 158 -21.97 -7.78 -7.42
C ILE A 158 -20.66 -8.27 -8.03
N LEU A 159 -20.56 -8.34 -9.36
CA LEU A 159 -19.43 -8.94 -10.07
C LEU A 159 -18.11 -8.21 -9.82
N LEU A 160 -18.08 -6.88 -9.95
CA LEU A 160 -16.85 -6.11 -9.77
C LEU A 160 -16.33 -6.20 -8.33
N ASN A 161 -17.23 -6.18 -7.34
CA ASN A 161 -16.85 -6.34 -5.94
C ASN A 161 -16.50 -7.79 -5.58
N LEU A 162 -17.15 -8.78 -6.22
CA LEU A 162 -16.83 -10.20 -6.06
C LEU A 162 -15.44 -10.53 -6.57
N ILE A 163 -15.04 -9.97 -7.72
CA ILE A 163 -13.68 -10.12 -8.25
C ILE A 163 -12.67 -9.62 -7.22
N ASN A 164 -12.89 -8.44 -6.62
CA ASN A 164 -12.00 -7.91 -5.58
C ASN A 164 -11.95 -8.78 -4.32
N LEU A 165 -12.99 -9.57 -4.03
CA LEU A 165 -12.99 -10.53 -2.92
C LEU A 165 -12.35 -11.89 -3.24
N LEU A 166 -11.89 -12.14 -4.47
CA LEU A 166 -11.21 -13.39 -4.78
C LEU A 166 -9.94 -13.55 -3.95
N PRO A 167 -9.57 -14.80 -3.57
CA PRO A 167 -8.36 -15.09 -2.79
C PRO A 167 -7.10 -15.02 -3.68
N VAL A 168 -6.86 -13.88 -4.31
CA VAL A 168 -5.75 -13.64 -5.24
C VAL A 168 -5.10 -12.31 -4.89
N TYR A 169 -3.83 -12.31 -4.53
CA TYR A 169 -3.10 -11.08 -4.26
C TYR A 169 -2.81 -10.35 -5.59
N PRO A 170 -3.03 -9.02 -5.72
CA PRO A 170 -3.26 -8.02 -4.67
C PRO A 170 -4.73 -7.60 -4.47
N LEU A 171 -5.71 -8.38 -4.93
CA LEU A 171 -7.14 -8.07 -4.71
C LEU A 171 -7.45 -8.05 -3.21
N ASP A 172 -8.52 -7.36 -2.81
CA ASP A 172 -8.87 -7.17 -1.40
C ASP A 172 -9.02 -8.49 -0.63
N GLY A 173 -9.64 -9.49 -1.24
CA GLY A 173 -9.78 -10.84 -0.67
C GLY A 173 -8.43 -11.53 -0.48
N GLY A 174 -7.50 -11.34 -1.41
CA GLY A 174 -6.12 -11.81 -1.29
C GLY A 174 -5.34 -11.08 -0.20
N GLN A 175 -5.51 -9.75 -0.09
CA GLN A 175 -4.93 -8.97 1.00
C GLN A 175 -5.54 -9.35 2.36
N LEU A 176 -6.84 -9.63 2.40
CA LEU A 176 -7.55 -10.05 3.61
C LEU A 176 -7.03 -11.41 4.08
N LEU A 177 -6.91 -12.36 3.16
CA LEU A 177 -6.32 -13.66 3.43
C LEU A 177 -4.90 -13.49 3.97
N ASN A 178 -4.08 -12.69 3.29
CA ASN A 178 -2.68 -12.52 3.66
C ASN A 178 -2.48 -11.85 5.02
N ARG A 179 -3.22 -10.78 5.33
CA ARG A 179 -3.03 -10.01 6.56
C ARG A 179 -3.68 -10.62 7.79
N VAL A 180 -4.80 -11.33 7.64
CA VAL A 180 -5.58 -11.84 8.78
C VAL A 180 -5.27 -13.31 9.08
N PHE A 181 -5.06 -14.11 8.03
CA PHE A 181 -4.96 -15.57 8.17
C PHE A 181 -3.56 -16.10 7.92
N LEU A 182 -2.76 -15.42 7.11
CA LEU A 182 -1.35 -15.75 6.88
C LEU A 182 -0.44 -14.85 7.70
N ASP A 183 0.82 -15.26 7.79
CA ASP A 183 1.89 -14.43 8.32
C ASP A 183 2.51 -13.65 7.17
N GLU A 184 2.35 -12.32 7.15
CA GLU A 184 2.63 -11.45 5.99
C GLU A 184 4.10 -11.57 5.53
N GLU A 185 5.03 -11.73 6.48
CA GLU A 185 6.47 -11.90 6.22
C GLU A 185 6.88 -13.36 6.03
N GLY A 186 5.99 -14.29 6.40
CA GLY A 186 6.21 -15.71 6.39
C GLY A 186 6.35 -16.31 4.99
N LEU A 187 6.95 -17.50 4.93
CA LEU A 187 7.14 -18.25 3.69
C LEU A 187 5.81 -18.60 3.00
N ILE A 188 4.75 -18.84 3.77
CA ILE A 188 3.42 -19.16 3.25
C ILE A 188 2.81 -17.97 2.49
N SER A 189 2.93 -16.73 3.01
CA SER A 189 2.51 -15.49 2.34
C SER A 189 3.22 -15.33 0.98
N LYS A 190 4.54 -15.55 0.96
CA LYS A 190 5.33 -15.48 -0.28
C LYS A 190 4.88 -16.51 -1.32
N ILE A 191 4.68 -17.77 -0.92
CA ILE A 191 4.15 -18.82 -1.81
C ILE A 191 2.76 -18.42 -2.34
N PHE A 192 1.88 -17.92 -1.47
CA PHE A 192 0.55 -17.46 -1.87
C PHE A 192 0.60 -16.34 -2.91
N ILE A 193 1.51 -15.37 -2.76
CA ILE A 193 1.71 -14.31 -3.75
C ILE A 193 2.20 -14.87 -5.09
N PHE A 194 3.17 -15.81 -5.09
CA PHE A 194 3.63 -16.45 -6.33
C PHE A 194 2.53 -17.24 -7.04
N ILE A 195 1.71 -17.98 -6.29
CA ILE A 195 0.54 -18.69 -6.83
C ILE A 195 -0.45 -17.68 -7.44
N SER A 196 -0.69 -16.56 -6.76
CA SER A 196 -1.57 -15.49 -7.25
C SER A 196 -1.06 -14.91 -8.59
N ILE A 197 0.24 -14.63 -8.69
CA ILE A 197 0.86 -14.16 -9.94
C ILE A 197 0.69 -15.20 -11.06
N ALA A 198 0.93 -16.48 -10.79
CA ALA A 198 0.77 -17.54 -11.78
C ALA A 198 -0.68 -17.66 -12.27
N LEU A 199 -1.66 -17.58 -11.35
CA LEU A 199 -3.08 -17.60 -11.68
C LEU A 199 -3.48 -16.39 -12.53
N MET A 200 -2.96 -15.20 -12.22
CA MET A 200 -3.20 -13.99 -13.01
C MET A 200 -2.61 -14.08 -14.41
N CYS A 201 -1.41 -14.65 -14.57
CA CYS A 201 -0.82 -14.93 -15.88
C CYS A 201 -1.68 -15.90 -16.70
N TRP A 202 -2.15 -16.97 -16.05
CA TRP A 202 -3.05 -17.94 -16.70
C TRP A 202 -4.37 -17.29 -17.12
N ALA A 203 -5.01 -16.50 -16.25
CA ALA A 203 -6.24 -15.79 -16.58
C ALA A 203 -6.06 -14.77 -17.71
N ALA A 204 -4.94 -14.02 -17.69
CA ALA A 204 -4.60 -13.08 -18.76
C ALA A 204 -4.40 -13.79 -20.11
N TRP A 205 -3.80 -14.98 -20.11
CA TRP A 205 -3.68 -15.80 -21.32
C TRP A 205 -5.03 -16.23 -21.89
N GLN A 206 -6.01 -16.55 -21.04
CA GLN A 206 -7.34 -16.99 -21.49
C GLN A 206 -8.22 -15.82 -21.95
N ILE A 207 -8.15 -14.67 -21.29
CA ILE A 207 -9.07 -13.55 -21.51
C ILE A 207 -8.47 -12.52 -22.47
N ASN A 208 -7.32 -11.94 -22.11
CA ASN A 208 -6.68 -10.87 -22.89
C ASN A 208 -5.25 -10.60 -22.40
N TYR A 209 -4.27 -10.59 -23.31
CA TYR A 209 -2.87 -10.30 -23.00
C TYR A 209 -2.62 -8.93 -22.35
N VAL A 210 -3.51 -7.94 -22.53
CA VAL A 210 -3.43 -6.64 -21.85
C VAL A 210 -3.44 -6.81 -20.32
N LEU A 211 -4.12 -7.85 -19.80
CA LEU A 211 -4.18 -8.14 -18.37
C LEU A 211 -2.83 -8.60 -17.78
N LEU A 212 -1.82 -8.91 -18.59
CA LEU A 212 -0.46 -9.22 -18.12
C LEU A 212 0.21 -8.03 -17.40
N ILE A 213 -0.33 -6.82 -17.55
CA ILE A 213 0.13 -5.66 -16.79
C ILE A 213 0.02 -5.85 -15.28
N PHE A 214 -1.00 -6.55 -14.78
CA PHE A 214 -1.18 -6.76 -13.35
C PHE A 214 -0.12 -7.69 -12.72
N PRO A 215 0.15 -8.91 -13.24
CA PRO A 215 1.24 -9.73 -12.73
C PRO A 215 2.62 -9.08 -12.93
N LEU A 216 2.82 -8.29 -14.00
CA LEU A 216 4.04 -7.50 -14.18
C LEU A 216 4.23 -6.47 -13.06
N MET A 217 3.20 -5.68 -12.75
CA MET A 217 3.24 -4.71 -11.64
C MET A 217 3.51 -5.40 -10.30
N MET A 218 2.94 -6.59 -10.07
CA MET A 218 3.20 -7.40 -8.88
C MET A 218 4.67 -7.86 -8.78
N ILE A 219 5.27 -8.30 -9.88
CA ILE A 219 6.69 -8.70 -9.90
C ILE A 219 7.59 -7.49 -9.63
N LEU A 220 7.30 -6.34 -10.23
CA LEU A 220 8.04 -5.10 -9.97
C LEU A 220 7.94 -4.67 -8.51
N ARG A 221 6.75 -4.79 -7.92
CA ARG A 221 6.52 -4.52 -6.49
C ARG A 221 7.34 -5.44 -5.60
N LEU A 222 7.34 -6.75 -5.83
CA LEU A 222 8.13 -7.71 -5.03
C LEU A 222 9.63 -7.40 -5.06
N ARG A 223 10.14 -6.92 -6.20
CA ARG A 223 11.54 -6.48 -6.31
C ARG A 223 11.80 -5.22 -5.48
N GLY A 224 10.87 -4.27 -5.46
CA GLY A 224 10.93 -3.08 -4.62
C GLY A 224 10.90 -3.40 -3.13
N ASP A 225 9.97 -4.27 -2.70
CA ASP A 225 9.83 -4.70 -1.31
C ASP A 225 11.12 -5.40 -0.82
N SER A 226 11.73 -6.24 -1.66
CA SER A 226 13.00 -6.89 -1.32
C SER A 226 14.17 -5.91 -1.17
N GLN A 227 14.20 -4.81 -1.93
CA GLN A 227 15.23 -3.78 -1.76
C GLN A 227 15.03 -3.03 -0.44
N MET A 228 13.78 -2.70 -0.09
CA MET A 228 13.45 -2.02 1.16
C MET A 228 13.82 -2.88 2.37
N ASN A 229 13.45 -4.16 2.38
CA ASN A 229 13.75 -5.10 3.47
C ASN A 229 15.27 -5.25 3.73
N ASN A 230 16.10 -5.14 2.70
CA ASN A 230 17.56 -5.19 2.87
C ASN A 230 18.09 -3.92 3.54
N LEU A 231 17.47 -2.77 3.23
CA LEU A 231 17.81 -1.49 3.83
C LEU A 231 17.36 -1.42 5.29
N ASP A 232 16.16 -1.91 5.60
CA ASP A 232 15.65 -2.05 6.97
C ASP A 232 16.61 -2.85 7.84
N LYS A 233 17.06 -4.03 7.37
CA LYS A 233 18.05 -4.85 8.08
C LYS A 233 19.35 -4.11 8.39
N ARG A 234 19.88 -3.33 7.45
CA ARG A 234 21.10 -2.53 7.69
C ARG A 234 20.89 -1.42 8.70
N ILE A 235 19.71 -0.80 8.69
CA ILE A 235 19.35 0.24 9.67
C ILE A 235 19.28 -0.39 11.06
N GLU A 236 18.65 -1.57 11.20
CA GLU A 236 18.64 -2.34 12.45
C GLU A 236 20.05 -2.74 12.90
N GLU A 237 20.88 -3.25 11.98
CA GLU A 237 22.29 -3.61 12.26
C GLU A 237 23.14 -2.40 12.68
N SER A 238 22.81 -1.20 12.21
CA SER A 238 23.48 0.05 12.59
C SER A 238 23.05 0.61 13.95
N GLY A 239 22.06 -0.02 14.60
CA GLY A 239 21.55 0.37 15.92
C GLY A 239 20.65 1.61 15.93
N ILE A 240 20.16 2.03 14.77
CA ILE A 240 19.24 3.17 14.64
C ILE A 240 17.84 2.72 15.05
N ASN A 241 17.18 3.51 15.91
CA ASN A 241 15.80 3.24 16.28
C ASN A 241 14.82 3.64 15.15
N ALA A 242 14.52 2.70 14.28
CA ALA A 242 13.53 2.88 13.21
C ALA A 242 12.07 2.81 13.69
N ASP A 243 11.81 2.45 14.95
CA ASP A 243 10.49 2.47 15.58
C ASP A 243 10.16 3.87 16.10
N THR A 244 10.19 4.86 15.21
CA THR A 244 9.87 6.26 15.54
C THR A 244 9.10 6.94 14.41
N SER A 245 8.51 8.10 14.69
CA SER A 245 7.95 8.95 13.63
C SER A 245 9.06 9.82 13.03
N TYR A 246 8.87 10.28 11.79
CA TYR A 246 9.87 11.17 11.17
C TYR A 246 10.06 12.45 12.00
N GLU A 247 8.98 12.95 12.61
CA GLU A 247 8.99 14.11 13.49
C GLU A 247 9.83 13.89 14.76
N GLU A 248 9.85 12.67 15.29
CA GLU A 248 10.58 12.28 16.50
C GLU A 248 11.99 11.73 16.20
N LEU A 249 12.33 11.47 14.93
CA LEU A 249 13.64 10.98 14.51
C LEU A 249 14.76 11.98 14.85
N PRO A 250 15.82 11.59 15.59
CA PRO A 250 16.97 12.45 15.83
C PRO A 250 17.65 12.88 14.53
N ASP A 251 18.22 14.09 14.51
CA ASP A 251 18.93 14.61 13.33
C ASP A 251 20.12 13.71 12.93
N GLU A 252 20.85 13.21 13.92
CA GLU A 252 21.95 12.24 13.73
C GLU A 252 21.47 10.97 13.00
N ASP A 253 20.36 10.39 13.45
CA ASP A 253 19.80 9.17 12.88
C ASP A 253 19.32 9.40 11.44
N TYR A 254 18.74 10.57 11.15
CA TYR A 254 18.41 10.96 9.78
C TYR A 254 19.64 10.93 8.86
N TRP A 255 20.75 11.57 9.27
CA TRP A 255 21.96 11.63 8.46
C TRP A 255 22.63 10.27 8.30
N LYS A 256 22.62 9.42 9.35
CA LYS A 256 23.09 8.04 9.24
C LYS A 256 22.24 7.21 8.28
N MET A 257 20.91 7.26 8.40
CA MET A 257 20.00 6.57 7.48
C MET A 257 20.19 7.06 6.03
N ARG A 258 20.41 8.37 5.84
CA ARG A 258 20.73 8.94 4.52
C ARG A 258 22.01 8.37 3.93
N THR A 259 23.07 8.24 4.72
CA THR A 259 24.34 7.64 4.25
C THR A 259 24.13 6.20 3.80
N ILE A 260 23.47 5.37 4.62
CA ILE A 260 23.17 3.97 4.28
C ILE A 260 22.33 3.91 3.00
N LEU A 261 21.32 4.78 2.87
CA LEU A 261 20.48 4.86 1.67
C LEU A 261 21.28 5.24 0.41
N ILE A 262 22.24 6.16 0.51
CA ILE A 262 23.08 6.58 -0.62
C ILE A 262 24.01 5.45 -1.09
N GLU A 263 24.56 4.68 -0.16
CA GLU A 263 25.46 3.55 -0.47
C GLU A 263 24.74 2.43 -1.23
N GLU A 264 23.54 2.08 -0.76
CA GLU A 264 22.81 0.91 -1.25
C GLU A 264 21.92 1.20 -2.45
N HIS A 265 21.33 2.41 -2.53
CA HIS A 265 20.32 2.70 -3.54
C HIS A 265 20.93 3.34 -4.80
N PRO A 266 20.80 2.71 -5.99
CA PRO A 266 21.42 3.19 -7.23
C PRO A 266 21.08 4.65 -7.59
N ASP A 267 19.84 5.08 -7.33
CA ASP A 267 19.37 6.45 -7.63
C ASP A 267 20.11 7.57 -6.89
N PHE A 268 20.83 7.24 -5.81
CA PHE A 268 21.44 8.20 -4.89
C PHE A 268 22.97 8.17 -4.86
N LYS A 269 23.63 7.25 -5.57
CA LYS A 269 25.09 7.05 -5.53
C LYS A 269 25.96 8.28 -5.85
N ASN A 270 25.41 9.29 -6.51
CA ASN A 270 26.12 10.52 -6.90
C ASN A 270 25.93 11.66 -5.89
N ILE A 271 25.43 11.38 -4.69
CA ILE A 271 25.18 12.38 -3.66
C ILE A 271 26.30 12.33 -2.64
N ASP A 272 26.82 13.50 -2.26
CA ASP A 272 27.83 13.61 -1.23
C ASP A 272 27.30 13.08 0.12
N GLN A 273 28.04 12.14 0.70
CA GLN A 273 27.72 11.50 1.98
C GLN A 273 28.13 12.36 3.18
N GLY A 274 29.06 13.31 2.96
CA GLY A 274 29.68 14.10 4.03
C GLY A 274 30.71 13.31 4.86
N PRO A 275 31.35 13.93 5.86
CA PRO A 275 31.31 15.37 6.16
C PRO A 275 32.06 16.23 5.12
N PRO A 276 31.65 17.50 4.87
CA PRO A 276 30.55 18.21 5.51
C PRO A 276 29.18 17.76 4.98
N TYR A 277 28.20 17.64 5.88
CA TYR A 277 26.82 17.31 5.49
C TYR A 277 26.16 18.49 4.81
N SER A 278 25.58 18.24 3.63
CA SER A 278 24.82 19.24 2.88
C SER A 278 23.60 18.60 2.22
N TYR A 279 22.55 19.39 2.07
CA TYR A 279 21.33 18.95 1.40
C TYR A 279 21.55 18.80 -0.10
N SER A 280 20.98 17.75 -0.68
CA SER A 280 21.02 17.52 -2.13
C SER A 280 19.74 18.02 -2.83
N ASP A 281 19.77 18.12 -4.16
CA ASP A 281 18.56 18.39 -4.95
C ASP A 281 17.49 17.28 -4.81
N LYS A 282 17.91 16.08 -4.39
CA LYS A 282 17.06 14.90 -4.20
C LYS A 282 16.63 14.70 -2.75
N GLU A 283 16.88 15.66 -1.86
CA GLU A 283 16.65 15.50 -0.42
C GLU A 283 15.19 15.19 -0.06
N GLU A 284 14.23 15.78 -0.78
CA GLU A 284 12.81 15.46 -0.59
C GLU A 284 12.50 13.98 -0.86
N LYS A 285 13.15 13.38 -1.87
CA LYS A 285 13.01 11.96 -2.20
C LYS A 285 13.68 11.08 -1.14
N ILE A 286 14.89 11.44 -0.72
CA ILE A 286 15.63 10.78 0.38
C ILE A 286 14.78 10.76 1.64
N MET A 287 14.29 11.92 2.07
CA MET A 287 13.47 12.05 3.26
C MET A 287 12.20 11.19 3.16
N THR A 288 11.52 11.20 2.01
CA THR A 288 10.31 10.37 1.81
C THR A 288 10.65 8.87 1.88
N THR A 289 11.81 8.46 1.39
CA THR A 289 12.29 7.08 1.50
C THR A 289 12.65 6.72 2.94
N ILE A 290 13.37 7.59 3.66
CA ILE A 290 13.66 7.41 5.10
C ILE A 290 12.36 7.29 5.89
N GLN A 291 11.39 8.16 5.63
CA GLN A 291 10.08 8.08 6.27
C GLN A 291 9.33 6.77 5.96
N SER A 292 9.59 6.12 4.83
CA SER A 292 9.02 4.80 4.51
C SER A 292 9.74 3.62 5.19
N LEU A 293 11.02 3.81 5.56
CA LEU A 293 11.84 2.86 6.32
C LEU A 293 11.56 2.90 7.83
N LEU A 294 11.01 4.01 8.32
CA LEU A 294 10.53 4.07 9.69
C LEU A 294 9.35 3.09 9.85
N HIS A 295 9.54 2.11 10.73
CA HIS A 295 8.76 0.88 10.77
C HIS A 295 7.26 1.14 10.91
N ARG A 296 6.50 0.42 10.10
CA ARG A 296 5.05 0.30 10.23
C ARG A 296 4.72 -1.12 10.70
N HIS A 297 4.20 -1.24 11.91
CA HIS A 297 3.93 -2.55 12.49
C HIS A 297 2.48 -2.99 12.24
N LEU A 298 2.32 -4.21 11.71
CA LEU A 298 1.03 -4.89 11.68
C LEU A 298 0.80 -5.60 13.01
N ILE A 299 -0.18 -5.13 13.79
CA ILE A 299 -0.52 -5.73 15.07
C ILE A 299 -1.49 -6.90 14.86
N GLN A 300 -1.06 -8.12 15.22
CA GLN A 300 -1.89 -9.32 15.14
C GLN A 300 -2.88 -9.42 16.31
N ASP A 301 -3.99 -8.68 16.22
CA ASP A 301 -4.94 -8.48 17.31
C ASP A 301 -6.29 -9.20 17.16
N VAL A 302 -6.46 -10.03 16.12
CA VAL A 302 -7.71 -10.77 15.87
C VAL A 302 -7.68 -12.12 16.58
N SER A 303 -8.64 -12.34 17.48
CA SER A 303 -8.84 -13.63 18.15
C SER A 303 -9.36 -14.71 17.18
N VAL A 304 -9.18 -15.99 17.51
CA VAL A 304 -9.69 -17.11 16.68
C VAL A 304 -11.19 -16.97 16.36
N PRO A 305 -12.08 -16.64 17.33
CA PRO A 305 -13.49 -16.38 17.01
C PRO A 305 -13.69 -15.21 16.03
N GLY A 306 -12.89 -14.15 16.16
CA GLY A 306 -12.90 -13.03 15.23
C GLY A 306 -12.50 -13.43 13.81
N LYS A 307 -11.47 -14.27 13.67
CA LYS A 307 -11.05 -14.81 12.36
C LYS A 307 -12.15 -15.65 11.73
N ILE A 308 -12.82 -16.49 12.51
CA ILE A 308 -13.98 -17.29 12.05
C ILE A 308 -15.10 -16.36 11.57
N PHE A 309 -15.44 -15.32 12.34
CA PHE A 309 -16.49 -14.37 11.95
C PHE A 309 -16.16 -13.64 10.64
N ILE A 310 -14.93 -13.15 10.48
CA ILE A 310 -14.45 -12.52 9.24
C ILE A 310 -14.53 -13.51 8.07
N MET A 311 -14.10 -14.75 8.28
CA MET A 311 -14.17 -15.81 7.27
C MET A 311 -15.61 -16.09 6.84
N LEU A 312 -16.57 -16.14 7.78
CA LEU A 312 -17.98 -16.35 7.47
C LEU A 312 -18.55 -15.21 6.61
N ILE A 313 -18.23 -13.96 6.92
CA ILE A 313 -18.64 -12.81 6.09
C ILE A 313 -18.06 -12.93 4.68
N TRP A 314 -16.77 -13.25 4.59
CA TRP A 314 -16.08 -13.34 3.30
C TRP A 314 -16.62 -14.48 2.44
N VAL A 315 -16.84 -15.67 3.02
CA VAL A 315 -17.44 -16.81 2.33
C VAL A 315 -18.89 -16.52 1.93
N ALA A 316 -19.68 -15.87 2.79
CA ALA A 316 -21.05 -15.49 2.45
C ALA A 316 -21.10 -14.48 1.29
N ALA A 317 -20.16 -13.52 1.26
CA ALA A 317 -20.01 -12.59 0.15
C ALA A 317 -19.64 -13.34 -1.14
N LEU A 318 -18.64 -14.23 -1.10
CA LEU A 318 -18.27 -15.06 -2.25
C LEU A 318 -19.44 -15.92 -2.75
N ALA A 319 -20.25 -16.46 -1.84
CA ALA A 319 -21.43 -17.27 -2.16
C ALA A 319 -22.65 -16.44 -2.61
N SER A 320 -22.60 -15.11 -2.52
CA SER A 320 -23.75 -14.25 -2.78
C SER A 320 -24.43 -14.44 -4.13
N PRO A 321 -23.73 -14.72 -5.27
CA PRO A 321 -24.40 -14.98 -6.54
C PRO A 321 -25.39 -16.15 -6.49
N TRP A 322 -25.04 -17.22 -5.75
CA TRP A 322 -25.89 -18.39 -5.57
C TRP A 322 -27.01 -18.12 -4.56
N LEU A 323 -26.73 -17.36 -3.50
CA LEU A 323 -27.73 -17.02 -2.48
C LEU A 323 -28.89 -16.18 -3.02
N VAL A 324 -28.64 -15.37 -4.06
CA VAL A 324 -29.69 -14.55 -4.71
C VAL A 324 -30.19 -15.14 -6.02
N GLU A 325 -29.80 -16.37 -6.36
CA GLU A 325 -30.17 -17.03 -7.63
C GLU A 325 -29.83 -16.15 -8.85
N MET A 326 -28.67 -15.48 -8.81
CA MET A 326 -28.23 -14.57 -9.87
C MET A 326 -28.07 -15.33 -11.19
N ASP A 327 -28.59 -14.78 -12.28
CA ASP A 327 -28.39 -15.38 -13.61
C ASP A 327 -26.91 -15.23 -14.04
N LEU A 328 -26.19 -16.36 -14.00
CA LEU A 328 -24.79 -16.46 -14.41
C LEU A 328 -24.61 -16.65 -15.93
N SER A 329 -25.71 -16.70 -16.71
CA SER A 329 -25.65 -16.83 -18.17
C SER A 329 -24.87 -15.70 -18.85
N PHE A 330 -24.70 -14.56 -18.17
CA PHE A 330 -23.83 -13.46 -18.57
C PHE A 330 -22.39 -13.93 -18.87
N PHE A 331 -21.83 -14.85 -18.07
CA PHE A 331 -20.46 -15.36 -18.28
C PHE A 331 -20.31 -16.18 -19.56
N ASN A 332 -21.39 -16.80 -20.04
CA ASN A 332 -21.37 -17.57 -21.29
C ASN A 332 -21.07 -16.69 -22.52
N ARG A 333 -21.24 -15.36 -22.41
CA ARG A 333 -20.88 -14.40 -23.46
C ARG A 333 -19.38 -14.10 -23.52
N PHE A 334 -18.63 -14.38 -22.47
CA PHE A 334 -17.16 -14.23 -22.41
C PHE A 334 -16.42 -15.54 -22.72
N SER A 335 -17.14 -16.67 -22.76
CA SER A 335 -16.61 -18.01 -23.07
C SER A 335 -16.57 -18.32 -24.58
N ARG A 336 -16.84 -17.35 -25.46
CA ARG A 336 -16.88 -17.53 -26.92
C ARG A 336 -15.84 -16.69 -27.63
#